data_AF-H9GRG3-F1
#
_entry.id   AF-H9GRG3-F1
#
_cell.length_a   1.000
_cell.length_b   1.000
_cell.length_c   1.000
_cell.angle_alpha   90.00
_cell.angle_beta   90.00
_cell.angle_gamma   90.00
#
_symmetry.space_group_name_H-M   'P 1'
#
loop_
_entity.id
_entity.type
_entity.pdbx_description
1 polymer ?
#
loop_
_entity_poly.entity_id
_entity_poly.type
_entity_poly.pdbx_seq_one_letter_code
_entity_poly.pdbx_strand_id
1 'polypeptide(L)' 'APLPAPHRAMCDKPDLSEVEKFDKKKLKKTNTEEKNTLPSKETIEQEKECGKSS' A
#
# COMPACT_ATOMS: atom_id res chain seq x y z
N ALA A 1 43.41 25.95 18.91
CA ALA A 1 41.95 25.99 19.12
C ALA A 1 41.36 24.69 18.61
N PRO A 2 40.58 23.94 19.40
CA PRO A 2 39.97 22.70 18.92
C PRO A 2 38.80 23.03 18.00
N LEU A 3 38.72 22.38 16.85
CA LEU A 3 37.61 22.48 15.91
C LEU A 3 36.33 21.94 16.59
N PRO A 4 35.15 22.56 16.38
CA PRO A 4 33.90 22.03 16.90
C PRO A 4 33.62 20.67 16.25
N ALA A 5 33.37 19.66 17.09
CA ALA A 5 32.99 18.31 16.69
C ALA A 5 31.77 18.34 15.74
N PRO A 6 31.62 17.38 14.81
CA PRO A 6 30.50 17.35 13.89
C PRO A 6 29.23 17.29 14.73
N HIS A 7 28.33 18.26 14.54
CA HIS A 7 27.04 18.24 15.19
C HIS A 7 26.39 16.89 14.85
N ARG A 8 26.18 16.12 15.92
CA ARG A 8 25.48 14.84 15.94
C ARG A 8 24.28 14.92 15.00
N ALA A 9 24.27 14.08 13.97
CA ALA A 9 23.23 13.97 12.97
C ALA A 9 21.85 14.22 13.60
N MET A 10 21.26 15.36 13.30
CA MET A 10 19.84 15.58 13.57
C MET A 10 19.13 14.64 12.62
N CYS A 11 18.80 13.47 13.14
CA CYS A 11 18.09 12.42 12.43
C CYS A 11 16.90 13.07 11.72
N ASP A 12 16.98 13.11 10.39
CA ASP A 12 15.99 13.69 9.47
C ASP A 12 14.69 12.87 9.48
N LYS A 13 14.08 12.75 10.67
CA LYS A 13 12.77 12.15 10.82
C LYS A 13 11.77 13.11 10.19
N PRO A 14 10.96 12.64 9.22
CA PRO A 14 9.97 13.49 8.59
C PRO A 14 8.97 13.99 9.64
N ASP A 15 8.59 15.26 9.54
CA ASP A 15 7.54 15.85 10.37
C ASP A 15 6.20 15.17 10.06
N LEU A 16 5.62 14.50 11.05
CA LEU A 16 4.35 13.78 10.95
C LEU A 16 3.14 14.65 11.32
N SER A 17 3.35 15.91 11.73
CA SER A 17 2.27 16.83 12.13
C SER A 17 1.25 17.05 11.01
N GLU A 18 1.71 17.00 9.77
CA GLU A 18 0.86 17.10 8.58
C GLU A 18 -0.11 15.92 8.45
N VAL A 19 0.28 14.71 8.89
CA VAL A 19 -0.57 13.51 8.85
C VAL A 19 -1.73 13.65 9.83
N GLU A 20 -1.49 14.22 11.01
CA GLU A 20 -2.53 14.44 12.03
C GLU A 20 -3.59 15.45 11.60
N LYS A 21 -3.19 16.49 10.86
CA LYS A 21 -4.05 17.62 10.46
C LYS A 21 -4.60 17.48 9.04
N PHE A 22 -4.24 16.42 8.32
CA PHE A 22 -4.60 16.26 6.93
C PHE A 22 -6.12 16.16 6.73
N ASP A 23 -6.66 17.06 5.89
CA ASP A 23 -8.08 17.04 5.52
C ASP A 23 -8.36 15.95 4.49
N LYS A 24 -9.10 14.92 4.92
CA LYS A 24 -9.53 13.78 4.10
C LYS A 24 -10.35 14.20 2.87
N LYS A 25 -10.96 15.40 2.86
CA LYS A 25 -11.71 15.93 1.71
C LYS A 25 -10.80 16.31 0.54
N LYS A 26 -9.51 16.54 0.79
CA LYS A 26 -8.51 16.81 -0.26
C LYS A 26 -8.07 15.54 -1.01
N LEU A 27 -8.50 14.35 -0.56
CA LEU A 27 -8.27 13.11 -1.29
C LEU A 27 -9.13 13.05 -2.55
N LYS A 28 -8.52 12.67 -3.67
CA LYS A 28 -9.25 12.40 -4.91
C LYS A 28 -10.25 11.27 -4.66
N LYS A 29 -11.48 11.44 -5.16
CA LYS A 29 -12.46 10.37 -5.18
C LYS A 29 -11.93 9.28 -6.12
N THR A 30 -11.68 8.11 -5.55
CA THR A 30 -11.31 6.93 -6.30
C THR A 30 -12.39 5.88 -6.11
N ASN A 31 -12.80 5.23 -7.20
CA ASN A 31 -13.62 4.04 -7.12
C ASN A 31 -12.67 2.86 -6.89
N THR A 32 -12.86 2.14 -5.78
CA THR A 32 -12.09 0.93 -5.49
C THR A 32 -12.87 -0.26 -6.03
N GLU A 33 -12.33 -0.94 -7.03
CA GLU A 33 -12.90 -2.19 -7.51
C GLU A 33 -12.46 -3.34 -6.59
N GLU A 34 -13.39 -3.85 -5.79
CA GLU A 34 -13.18 -5.09 -5.03
C GLU A 34 -13.28 -6.30 -5.98
N LYS A 35 -12.14 -6.85 -6.40
CA LYS A 35 -12.07 -8.05 -7.26
C LYS A 35 -12.23 -9.34 -6.45
N ASN A 36 -13.16 -9.37 -5.50
CA ASN A 36 -13.48 -10.56 -4.73
C ASN A 36 -14.72 -11.29 -5.27
N THR A 37 -14.86 -11.33 -6.60
CA THR A 37 -15.91 -12.13 -7.22
C THR A 37 -15.49 -13.59 -7.10
N LEU A 38 -16.34 -14.41 -6.47
CA LEU A 38 -16.16 -15.86 -6.48
C LEU A 38 -16.04 -16.33 -7.94
N PRO A 39 -15.14 -17.29 -8.23
CA PRO A 39 -15.06 -17.86 -9.57
C PRO A 39 -16.42 -18.43 -9.98
N SER A 40 -16.75 -18.29 -11.26
CA SER A 40 -18.01 -18.82 -11.79
C SER A 40 -17.95 -20.36 -11.80
N LYS A 41 -19.12 -21.01 -11.87
CA LYS A 41 -19.18 -22.48 -11.97
C LYS A 41 -18.39 -23.01 -13.17
N GLU A 42 -18.43 -22.30 -14.29
CA GLU A 42 -17.68 -22.62 -15.51
C GLU A 42 -16.17 -22.59 -15.25
N THR A 43 -15.65 -21.53 -14.61
CA THR A 43 -14.22 -21.43 -14.27
C THR A 43 -13.79 -22.55 -13.32
N ILE A 44 -14.62 -22.88 -12.33
CA ILE A 44 -14.34 -23.97 -11.38
C ILE A 44 -14.32 -25.34 -12.10
N GLU A 45 -15.21 -25.57 -13.06
CA GLU A 45 -15.27 -26.82 -13.84
C GLU A 45 -14.05 -26.95 -14.77
N GLN A 46 -13.67 -25.87 -15.45
CA GLN A 46 -12.48 -25.82 -16.30
C GLN A 46 -11.19 -26.11 -15.51
N GLU A 47 -11.01 -25.52 -14.32
CA GLU A 47 -9.87 -25.81 -13.45
C GLU A 47 -9.86 -27.26 -12.97
N LYS A 48 -11.03 -27.82 -12.63
CA LYS A 48 -11.15 -29.23 -12.24
C LYS A 48 -10.82 -30.20 -13.37
N GLU A 49 -11.06 -29.83 -14.63
CA GLU A 49 -10.74 -30.65 -15.80
C GLU A 49 -9.26 -30.51 -16.19
N CYS A 50 -8.76 -29.27 -16.22
CA CYS A 50 -7.36 -28.95 -16.51
C CYS A 50 -6.41 -29.55 -15.46
N GLY A 51 -6.80 -29.57 -14.18
CA GLY A 51 -6.03 -30.21 -13.11
C GLY A 51 -5.99 -31.74 -13.17
N LYS A 52 -6.77 -32.38 -14.07
CA LYS A 52 -6.78 -33.85 -14.26
C LYS A 52 -5.99 -34.31 -15.48
N SER A 53 -5.45 -33.40 -16.29
CA SER A 53 -4.68 -33.74 -17.50
C SER A 53 -3.16 -33.66 -17.31
N SER A 54 -2.66 -33.63 -16.07
CA SER A 54 -1.24 -33.81 -15.75
C SER A 54 -0.94 -35.15 -15.08
#